data_AF-A0AAN7SQG1-F1
#
_entry.id   AF-A0AAN7SQG1-F1
#
_cell.length_a   1.000
_cell.length_b   1.000
_cell.length_c   1.000
_cell.angle_alpha   90.00
_cell.angle_beta   90.00
_cell.angle_gamma   90.00
#
_symmetry.space_group_name_H-M   'P 1'
#
loop_
_entity.id
_entity.type
_entity.pdbx_description
1 polymer ?
#
loop_
_entity_poly.entity_id
_entity_poly.type
_entity_poly.pdbx_seq_one_letter_code
_entity_poly.pdbx_strand_id
1 'polypeptide(L)'
;MLKESANSKHRKYGNRFNEPLKLFSFYLFIVGGRLTYEVLYSNLSSALPSITTLNRLIDEGSKIVEGVPRFLELKNYLIKKNYKLQVFIGEDQTAIIRRIYYDPKINEMVGFVLPVSEKTAFPITKKFSVCSLADIKNAFDNEEMSKNAYVYMPQPLHDKSPAFCLVIFGRGNSFKLNKSEITIFGFSSDADPRCLKAMRIQSGLLSSTSLENKDSPYRPYFQCKYDIHSPVYIQDAVHIGTKMKTRLLKPNVVLPMGRFFVSKDFIEKLIQTYPKNQHFLYMTYLKSQDKMNFQAIDKMTANCVTDLLQELPGSEAFFLDIGESG
;
A
#
# COMPACT_ATOMS: atom_id res chain seq x y z
N MET A 1 -47.20 1.16 6.69
CA MET A 1 -47.51 1.51 5.29
C MET A 1 -46.39 2.38 4.74
N LEU A 2 -45.50 1.81 3.92
CA LEU A 2 -44.52 2.59 3.15
C LEU A 2 -45.31 3.43 2.15
N LYS A 3 -45.20 4.76 2.24
CA LYS A 3 -45.77 5.68 1.24
C LYS A 3 -45.20 5.31 -0.13
N GLU A 4 -46.07 5.15 -1.13
CA GLU A 4 -45.68 4.93 -2.52
C GLU A 4 -44.62 5.95 -2.93
N SER A 5 -43.50 5.47 -3.49
CA SER A 5 -42.47 6.35 -4.03
C SER A 5 -43.07 7.15 -5.19
N ALA A 6 -42.71 8.43 -5.34
CA ALA A 6 -43.24 9.30 -6.41
C ALA A 6 -43.01 8.74 -7.84
N ASN A 7 -42.11 7.77 -7.98
CA ASN A 7 -41.80 7.07 -9.23
C ASN A 7 -42.73 5.87 -9.52
N SER A 8 -43.64 5.49 -8.62
CA SER A 8 -44.63 4.44 -8.88
C SER A 8 -45.65 4.84 -9.97
N LYS A 9 -45.83 6.16 -10.19
CA LYS A 9 -46.77 6.73 -11.16
C LYS A 9 -46.17 6.99 -12.55
N HIS A 10 -44.86 6.82 -12.72
CA HIS A 10 -44.18 7.06 -14.00
C HIS A 10 -43.99 5.77 -14.81
N ARG A 11 -44.02 5.88 -16.15
CA ARG A 11 -43.65 4.77 -17.05
C ARG A 11 -42.28 4.21 -16.64
N LYS A 12 -42.08 2.90 -16.78
CA LYS A 12 -40.89 2.11 -16.40
C LYS A 12 -39.51 2.74 -16.75
N TYR A 13 -39.46 3.66 -17.72
CA TYR A 13 -38.26 4.31 -18.24
C TYR A 13 -38.16 5.83 -17.96
N GLY A 14 -39.09 6.42 -17.18
CA GLY A 14 -39.15 7.87 -16.92
C GLY A 14 -38.70 8.30 -15.52
N ASN A 15 -38.26 7.36 -14.68
CA ASN A 15 -37.94 7.64 -13.28
C ASN A 15 -36.74 8.59 -13.17
N ARG A 16 -36.95 9.74 -12.52
CA ARG A 16 -35.88 10.67 -12.15
C ARG A 16 -35.56 10.46 -10.69
N PHE A 17 -34.31 10.11 -10.42
CA PHE A 17 -33.80 9.95 -9.05
C PHE A 17 -33.08 11.23 -8.64
N ASN A 18 -33.29 11.65 -7.39
CA ASN A 18 -32.56 12.77 -6.82
C ASN A 18 -31.10 12.37 -6.50
N GLU A 19 -30.22 13.36 -6.34
CA GLU A 19 -28.80 13.11 -6.06
C GLU A 19 -28.55 12.33 -4.77
N PRO A 20 -29.24 12.59 -3.64
CA PRO A 20 -29.04 11.79 -2.42
C PRO A 20 -29.32 10.30 -2.63
N LEU A 21 -30.37 9.96 -3.37
CA LEU A 21 -30.72 8.57 -3.65
C LEU A 21 -29.73 7.92 -4.62
N LYS A 22 -29.23 8.67 -5.61
CA LYS A 22 -28.16 8.19 -6.49
C LYS A 22 -26.88 7.89 -5.71
N LEU A 23 -26.47 8.78 -4.81
CA LEU A 23 -25.29 8.58 -3.96
C LEU A 23 -25.47 7.41 -2.99
N PHE A 24 -26.64 7.28 -2.37
CA PHE A 24 -26.96 6.13 -1.52
C PHE A 24 -26.91 4.82 -2.31
N SER A 25 -27.51 4.80 -3.50
CA SER A 25 -27.53 3.63 -4.38
C SER A 25 -26.13 3.27 -4.87
N PHE A 26 -25.31 4.27 -5.17
CA PHE A 26 -23.91 4.08 -5.52
C PHE A 26 -23.11 3.50 -4.36
N TYR A 27 -23.26 4.03 -3.14
CA TYR A 27 -22.63 3.48 -1.94
C TYR A 27 -23.05 2.02 -1.71
N LEU A 28 -24.35 1.72 -1.82
CA LEU A 28 -24.89 0.37 -1.68
C LEU A 28 -24.33 -0.59 -2.73
N PHE A 29 -24.17 -0.14 -3.98
CA PHE A 29 -23.56 -0.93 -5.04
C PHE A 29 -22.09 -1.24 -4.77
N ILE A 30 -21.32 -0.27 -4.26
CA ILE A 30 -19.89 -0.45 -3.95
C ILE A 30 -19.70 -1.36 -2.73
N VAL A 31 -20.47 -1.17 -1.66
CA VAL A 31 -20.32 -1.93 -0.41
C VAL A 31 -20.99 -3.30 -0.46
N GLY A 32 -22.21 -3.37 -0.98
CA GLY A 32 -22.98 -4.61 -1.07
C GLY A 32 -22.61 -5.47 -2.28
N GLY A 33 -21.94 -4.89 -3.28
CA GLY A 33 -21.61 -5.56 -4.53
C GLY A 33 -22.80 -5.64 -5.50
N ARG A 34 -22.48 -6.02 -6.75
CA ARG A 34 -23.43 -6.05 -7.86
C ARG A 34 -24.64 -6.96 -7.60
N LEU A 35 -24.41 -8.18 -7.13
CA LEU A 35 -25.48 -9.16 -6.92
C LEU A 35 -26.51 -8.67 -5.88
N THR A 36 -26.03 -8.17 -4.74
CA THR A 36 -26.90 -7.59 -3.70
C THR A 36 -27.73 -6.44 -4.26
N TYR A 37 -27.09 -5.56 -5.05
CA TYR A 37 -27.78 -4.44 -5.66
C TYR A 37 -28.84 -4.88 -6.68
N GLU A 38 -28.54 -5.87 -7.54
CA GLU A 38 -29.49 -6.42 -8.52
C GLU A 38 -30.70 -7.07 -7.86
N VAL A 39 -30.48 -7.80 -6.75
CA VAL A 39 -31.56 -8.38 -5.94
C VAL A 39 -32.45 -7.27 -5.38
N LEU A 40 -31.88 -6.25 -4.76
CA LEU A 40 -32.66 -5.13 -4.21
C LEU A 40 -33.39 -4.34 -5.30
N TYR A 41 -32.75 -4.06 -6.42
CA TYR A 41 -33.36 -3.39 -7.56
C TYR A 41 -34.55 -4.17 -8.12
N SER A 42 -34.45 -5.50 -8.19
CA SER A 42 -35.52 -6.37 -8.69
C SER A 42 -36.70 -6.46 -7.73
N ASN A 43 -36.45 -6.42 -6.41
CA ASN A 43 -37.50 -6.49 -5.39
C ASN A 43 -38.12 -5.13 -5.04
N LEU A 44 -37.39 -4.02 -5.27
CA LEU A 44 -37.83 -2.66 -4.98
C LEU A 44 -38.16 -1.93 -6.28
N SER A 45 -39.32 -2.27 -6.85
CA SER A 45 -39.81 -1.70 -8.11
C SER A 45 -39.78 -0.17 -8.11
N SER A 46 -39.10 0.42 -9.08
CA SER A 46 -38.97 1.88 -9.27
C SER A 46 -38.32 2.66 -8.12
N ALA A 47 -37.75 1.99 -7.11
CA ALA A 47 -37.16 2.66 -5.95
C ALA A 47 -35.67 2.98 -6.14
N LEU A 48 -34.95 2.16 -6.90
CA LEU A 48 -33.51 2.28 -7.09
C LEU A 48 -33.15 2.59 -8.55
N PRO A 49 -32.08 3.37 -8.82
CA PRO A 49 -31.55 3.56 -10.16
C PRO A 49 -31.08 2.24 -10.79
N SER A 50 -31.15 2.15 -12.11
CA SER A 50 -30.58 1.02 -12.85
C SER A 50 -29.05 0.99 -12.76
N ILE A 51 -28.44 -0.18 -12.97
CA ILE A 51 -26.97 -0.31 -13.05
C ILE A 51 -26.39 0.60 -14.12
N THR A 52 -27.04 0.74 -15.28
CA THR A 52 -26.59 1.67 -16.33
C THR A 52 -26.49 3.10 -15.82
N THR A 53 -27.45 3.52 -14.97
CA THR A 53 -27.42 4.85 -14.35
C THR A 53 -26.26 4.97 -13.37
N LEU A 54 -25.99 3.94 -12.56
CA LEU A 54 -24.84 3.91 -11.65
C LEU A 54 -23.51 3.93 -12.42
N ASN A 55 -23.37 3.16 -13.49
CA ASN A 55 -22.17 3.15 -14.33
C ASN A 55 -21.91 4.52 -14.96
N ARG A 56 -22.98 5.25 -15.34
CA ARG A 56 -22.83 6.63 -15.82
C ARG A 56 -22.29 7.55 -14.72
N LEU A 57 -22.76 7.41 -13.48
CA LEU A 57 -22.23 8.17 -12.34
C LEU A 57 -20.76 7.85 -12.06
N ILE A 58 -20.36 6.58 -12.20
CA ILE A 58 -18.95 6.17 -12.12
C ILE A 58 -18.13 6.85 -13.22
N ASP A 59 -18.67 6.87 -14.43
CA ASP A 59 -18.03 7.48 -15.60
C ASP A 59 -17.93 9.01 -15.52
N GLU A 60 -18.87 9.67 -14.85
CA GLU A 60 -18.88 11.12 -14.59
C GLU A 60 -17.91 11.52 -13.46
N GLY A 61 -17.51 10.57 -12.60
CA GLY A 61 -16.56 10.80 -11.51
C GLY A 61 -15.12 11.06 -11.95
N SER A 62 -14.27 11.47 -11.01
CA SER A 62 -12.82 11.61 -11.25
C SER A 62 -12.21 10.24 -11.54
N LYS A 63 -11.84 10.01 -12.80
CA LYS A 63 -11.23 8.77 -13.25
C LYS A 63 -9.75 8.72 -12.91
N ILE A 64 -9.30 7.54 -12.50
CA ILE A 64 -7.88 7.22 -12.38
C ILE A 64 -7.41 6.86 -13.79
N VAL A 65 -6.45 7.61 -14.30
CA VAL A 65 -5.80 7.37 -15.60
C VAL A 65 -4.39 6.84 -15.33
N GLU A 66 -3.96 5.85 -16.11
CA GLU A 66 -2.64 5.26 -15.94
C GLU A 66 -1.53 6.32 -16.04
N GLY A 67 -0.65 6.36 -15.03
CA GLY A 67 0.53 7.21 -15.02
C GLY A 67 0.28 8.70 -14.81
N VAL A 68 -0.97 9.14 -14.64
CA VAL A 68 -1.33 10.55 -14.40
C VAL A 68 -1.44 10.82 -12.89
N PRO A 69 -0.54 11.63 -12.29
CA PRO A 69 -0.61 11.95 -10.86
C PRO A 69 -1.74 12.93 -10.53
N ARG A 70 -2.52 12.61 -9.49
CA ARG A 70 -3.72 13.34 -9.07
C ARG A 70 -3.48 14.32 -7.92
N PHE A 71 -2.48 15.20 -8.06
CA PHE A 71 -2.08 16.14 -7.00
C PHE A 71 -3.15 17.18 -6.67
N LEU A 72 -3.86 17.67 -7.68
CA LEU A 72 -4.93 18.66 -7.49
C LEU A 72 -6.09 18.04 -6.71
N GLU A 73 -6.47 16.81 -7.07
CA GLU A 73 -7.51 16.05 -6.39
C GLU A 73 -7.10 15.68 -4.97
N LEU A 74 -5.84 15.34 -4.74
CA LEU A 74 -5.30 15.14 -3.40
C LEU A 74 -5.41 16.41 -2.56
N LYS A 75 -5.01 17.56 -3.10
CA LYS A 75 -5.15 18.86 -2.41
C LYS A 75 -6.61 19.14 -2.06
N ASN A 76 -7.51 18.98 -3.02
CA ASN A 76 -8.95 19.19 -2.82
C ASN A 76 -9.52 18.21 -1.77
N TYR A 77 -9.05 16.97 -1.77
CA TYR A 77 -9.42 15.96 -0.78
C TYR A 77 -9.01 16.38 0.64
N LEU A 78 -7.76 16.84 0.82
CA LEU A 78 -7.25 17.30 2.11
C LEU A 78 -8.04 18.53 2.61
N ILE A 79 -8.26 19.53 1.74
CA ILE A 79 -9.03 20.74 2.07
C ILE A 79 -10.47 20.38 2.45
N LYS A 80 -11.15 19.57 1.64
CA LYS A 80 -12.55 19.17 1.87
C LYS A 80 -12.75 18.43 3.20
N LYS A 81 -11.72 17.70 3.64
CA LYS A 81 -11.72 16.95 4.90
C LYS A 81 -11.18 17.74 6.09
N ASN A 82 -10.79 19.00 5.89
CA ASN A 82 -10.14 19.84 6.89
C ASN A 82 -8.84 19.20 7.45
N TYR A 83 -8.09 18.52 6.59
CA TYR A 83 -6.76 18.00 6.90
C TYR A 83 -5.68 19.02 6.57
N LYS A 84 -4.56 18.97 7.30
CA LYS A 84 -3.35 19.72 6.92
C LYS A 84 -2.87 19.26 5.54
N LEU A 85 -2.23 20.15 4.78
CA LEU A 85 -1.60 19.84 3.49
C LEU A 85 -0.28 19.07 3.69
N GLN A 86 -0.36 17.95 4.40
CA GLN A 86 0.76 17.17 4.89
C GLN A 86 0.43 15.68 4.74
N VAL A 87 1.31 14.95 4.06
CA VAL A 87 1.12 13.51 3.79
C VAL A 87 2.38 12.71 4.00
N PHE A 88 2.20 11.42 4.26
CA PHE A 88 3.22 10.39 4.16
C PHE A 88 2.87 9.48 2.98
N ILE A 89 3.82 9.13 2.13
CA ILE A 89 3.52 8.38 0.91
C ILE A 89 3.96 6.94 1.08
N GLY A 90 3.01 6.01 1.14
CA GLY A 90 3.30 4.60 0.93
C GLY A 90 3.27 4.27 -0.55
N GLU A 91 4.13 3.38 -1.00
CA GLU A 91 3.96 2.72 -2.29
C GLU A 91 4.09 1.21 -2.15
N ASP A 92 3.48 0.51 -3.11
CA ASP A 92 3.70 -0.90 -3.32
C ASP A 92 3.41 -1.26 -4.79
N GLN A 93 3.77 -2.47 -5.18
CA GLN A 93 3.43 -3.05 -6.47
C GLN A 93 2.63 -4.35 -6.29
N THR A 94 1.63 -4.55 -7.15
CA THR A 94 0.86 -5.79 -7.18
C THR A 94 0.95 -6.44 -8.56
N ALA A 95 1.01 -7.77 -8.59
CA ALA A 95 1.01 -8.50 -9.85
C ALA A 95 -0.34 -8.33 -10.55
N ILE A 96 -0.32 -8.11 -11.86
CA ILE A 96 -1.52 -7.96 -12.68
C ILE A 96 -1.59 -9.02 -13.77
N ILE A 97 -2.81 -9.33 -14.21
CA ILE A 97 -3.01 -10.15 -15.39
C ILE A 97 -2.52 -9.36 -16.60
N ARG A 98 -1.57 -9.92 -17.34
CA ARG A 98 -1.00 -9.29 -18.53
C ARG A 98 -2.07 -9.19 -19.60
N ARG A 99 -2.62 -7.99 -19.78
CA ARG A 99 -3.64 -7.73 -20.79
C ARG A 99 -3.44 -6.33 -21.34
N ILE A 100 -3.36 -6.24 -22.66
CA ILE A 100 -3.42 -4.98 -23.37
C ILE A 100 -4.89 -4.70 -23.71
N TYR A 101 -5.33 -3.47 -23.49
CA TYR A 101 -6.62 -3.01 -23.94
C TYR A 101 -6.47 -1.67 -24.67
N TYR A 102 -7.33 -1.45 -25.66
CA TYR A 102 -7.45 -0.16 -26.33
C TYR A 102 -8.56 0.64 -25.65
N ASP A 103 -8.26 1.86 -25.22
CA ASP A 103 -9.25 2.81 -24.72
C ASP A 103 -9.68 3.75 -25.86
N PRO A 104 -10.90 3.57 -26.40
CA PRO A 104 -11.40 4.40 -27.50
C PRO A 104 -11.68 5.85 -27.09
N LYS A 105 -11.84 6.16 -25.80
CA LYS A 105 -12.15 7.52 -25.34
C LYS A 105 -10.93 8.44 -25.41
N ILE A 106 -9.75 7.89 -25.15
CA ILE A 106 -8.47 8.62 -25.20
C ILE A 106 -7.62 8.22 -26.42
N ASN A 107 -8.03 7.19 -27.15
CA ASN A 107 -7.36 6.65 -28.32
C ASN A 107 -5.94 6.13 -28.00
N GLU A 108 -5.81 5.36 -26.91
CA GLU A 108 -4.53 4.84 -26.41
C GLU A 108 -4.60 3.34 -26.12
N MET A 109 -3.46 2.65 -26.25
CA MET A 109 -3.29 1.30 -25.71
C MET A 109 -2.78 1.37 -24.28
N VAL A 110 -3.40 0.59 -23.41
CA VAL A 110 -3.10 0.54 -21.97
C VAL A 110 -2.65 -0.86 -21.59
N GLY A 111 -1.69 -0.95 -20.67
CA GLY A 111 -1.15 -2.22 -20.16
C GLY A 111 0.27 -2.54 -20.62
N PHE A 112 0.88 -1.72 -21.47
CA PHE A 112 2.32 -1.74 -21.74
C PHE A 112 3.10 -1.02 -20.63
N VAL A 113 4.39 -1.28 -20.53
CA VAL A 113 5.27 -0.58 -19.58
C VAL A 113 5.48 0.85 -20.06
N LEU A 114 5.10 1.83 -19.24
CA LEU A 114 5.27 3.24 -19.60
C LEU A 114 6.71 3.72 -19.34
N PRO A 115 7.30 4.50 -20.26
CA PRO A 115 8.64 5.03 -20.06
C PRO A 115 8.69 6.13 -18.99
N VAL A 116 9.87 6.21 -18.37
CA VAL A 116 10.35 7.20 -17.39
C VAL A 116 10.44 8.65 -17.86
N SER A 117 9.70 9.64 -17.34
CA SER A 117 10.17 11.03 -17.48
C SER A 117 11.37 11.28 -16.56
N GLU A 118 12.54 11.63 -17.11
CA GLU A 118 13.73 11.96 -16.30
C GLU A 118 13.53 13.17 -15.38
N LYS A 119 12.68 14.12 -15.79
CA LYS A 119 12.42 15.37 -15.06
C LYS A 119 11.50 15.17 -13.85
N THR A 120 10.50 14.30 -13.99
CA THR A 120 9.43 14.15 -12.98
C THR A 120 9.45 12.80 -12.29
N ALA A 121 10.20 11.82 -12.81
CA ALA A 121 10.18 10.42 -12.43
C ALA A 121 8.80 9.72 -12.53
N PHE A 122 7.80 10.40 -13.13
CA PHE A 122 6.51 9.81 -13.45
C PHE A 122 6.48 9.23 -14.87
N PRO A 123 5.56 8.29 -15.15
CA PRO A 123 5.30 7.79 -16.49
C PRO A 123 5.06 8.90 -17.51
N ILE A 124 5.64 8.74 -18.69
CA ILE A 124 5.30 9.57 -19.85
C ILE A 124 3.94 9.07 -20.38
N THR A 125 2.91 9.82 -20.05
CA THR A 125 1.53 9.57 -20.49
C THR A 125 1.40 9.72 -22.00
N LYS A 126 0.39 9.07 -22.61
CA LYS A 126 0.11 9.13 -24.05
C LYS A 126 1.16 8.53 -24.97
N LYS A 127 2.11 7.75 -24.43
CA LYS A 127 3.17 7.09 -25.20
C LYS A 127 2.61 6.15 -26.27
N PHE A 128 1.51 5.46 -25.97
CA PHE A 128 0.88 4.48 -26.84
C PHE A 128 -0.41 4.99 -27.47
N SER A 129 -0.38 6.25 -27.95
CA SER A 129 -1.47 6.82 -28.75
C SER A 129 -1.61 6.07 -30.08
N VAL A 130 -2.83 5.78 -30.49
CA VAL A 130 -3.13 4.98 -31.69
C VAL A 130 -3.67 5.89 -32.79
N CYS A 131 -2.86 6.21 -33.79
CA CYS A 131 -3.33 6.94 -34.97
C CYS A 131 -3.60 6.01 -36.15
N SER A 132 -3.05 4.79 -36.11
CA SER A 132 -3.09 3.80 -37.18
C SER A 132 -2.94 2.37 -36.66
N LEU A 133 -3.25 1.39 -37.52
CA LEU A 133 -2.96 -0.02 -37.24
C LEU A 133 -1.45 -0.30 -37.11
N ALA A 134 -0.62 0.51 -37.79
CA ALA A 134 0.83 0.38 -37.69
C ALA A 134 1.33 0.69 -36.28
N ASP A 135 0.73 1.67 -35.60
CA ASP A 135 1.08 2.01 -34.21
C ASP A 135 0.78 0.86 -33.25
N ILE A 136 -0.37 0.19 -33.45
CA ILE A 136 -0.75 -0.99 -32.69
C ILE A 136 0.28 -2.10 -32.89
N LYS A 137 0.57 -2.45 -34.15
CA LYS A 137 1.54 -3.49 -34.48
C LYS A 137 2.92 -3.19 -33.88
N ASN A 138 3.38 -1.94 -34.05
CA ASN A 138 4.67 -1.50 -33.54
C ASN A 138 4.78 -1.63 -32.01
N ALA A 139 3.71 -1.33 -31.27
CA ALA A 139 3.72 -1.50 -29.82
C ALA A 139 3.77 -2.98 -29.40
N PHE A 140 3.01 -3.85 -30.06
CA PHE A 140 3.07 -5.30 -29.76
C PHE A 140 4.42 -5.93 -30.09
N ASP A 141 5.08 -5.46 -31.16
CA ASP A 141 6.36 -6.02 -31.59
C ASP A 141 7.54 -5.53 -30.74
N ASN A 142 7.47 -4.30 -30.19
CA ASN A 142 8.63 -3.64 -29.59
C ASN A 142 8.51 -3.31 -28.09
N GLU A 143 7.33 -3.40 -27.49
CA GLU A 143 7.09 -2.91 -26.13
C GLU A 143 6.77 -4.05 -25.15
N GLU A 144 7.20 -3.91 -23.90
CA GLU A 144 6.96 -4.92 -22.87
C GLU A 144 5.57 -4.75 -22.24
N MET A 145 4.83 -5.84 -22.07
CA MET A 145 3.59 -5.85 -21.30
C MET A 145 3.87 -5.73 -19.80
N SER A 146 3.09 -4.88 -19.12
CA SER A 146 3.19 -4.68 -17.67
C SER A 146 2.83 -5.95 -16.90
N LYS A 147 3.73 -6.34 -16.00
CA LYS A 147 3.58 -7.53 -15.13
C LYS A 147 3.04 -7.17 -13.75
N ASN A 148 3.38 -5.97 -13.28
CA ASN A 148 2.96 -5.43 -12.00
C ASN A 148 2.36 -4.04 -12.24
N ALA A 149 1.38 -3.67 -11.42
CA ALA A 149 0.91 -2.30 -11.27
C ALA A 149 1.52 -1.70 -10.00
N TYR A 150 2.19 -0.57 -10.17
CA TYR A 150 2.77 0.23 -9.10
C TYR A 150 1.75 1.26 -8.63
N VAL A 151 1.64 1.47 -7.32
CA VAL A 151 0.65 2.37 -6.74
C VAL A 151 1.32 3.28 -5.71
N TYR A 152 1.04 4.58 -5.77
CA TYR A 152 1.40 5.52 -4.72
C TYR A 152 0.15 5.94 -3.95
N MET A 153 0.20 5.75 -2.63
CA MET A 153 -0.89 6.00 -1.69
C MET A 153 -0.47 7.04 -0.64
N PRO A 154 -0.66 8.34 -0.89
CA PRO A 154 -0.52 9.36 0.14
C PRO A 154 -1.54 9.17 1.27
N GLN A 155 -1.03 9.04 2.48
CA GLN A 155 -1.77 8.96 3.72
C GLN A 155 -1.68 10.31 4.43
N PRO A 156 -2.81 11.00 4.70
CA PRO A 156 -2.80 12.20 5.52
C PRO A 156 -2.26 11.88 6.92
N LEU A 157 -1.52 12.81 7.50
CA LEU A 157 -1.05 12.72 8.89
C LEU A 157 -2.16 13.12 9.87
N HIS A 158 -3.29 12.42 9.78
CA HIS A 158 -4.44 12.57 10.64
C HIS A 158 -4.93 11.18 11.05
N ASP A 159 -5.22 11.00 12.34
CA ASP A 159 -5.68 9.71 12.86
C ASP A 159 -6.88 9.19 12.07
N LYS A 160 -6.85 7.89 11.74
CA LYS A 160 -7.86 7.15 10.97
C LYS A 160 -8.26 7.77 9.63
N SER A 161 -7.47 8.69 9.08
CA SER A 161 -7.75 9.22 7.74
C SER A 161 -7.55 8.11 6.68
N PRO A 162 -8.37 8.07 5.62
CA PRO A 162 -8.12 7.13 4.53
C PRO A 162 -6.99 7.63 3.62
N ALA A 163 -6.18 6.69 3.14
CA ALA A 163 -5.21 6.94 2.09
C ALA A 163 -5.91 7.37 0.79
N PHE A 164 -5.21 8.18 -0.01
CA PHE A 164 -5.66 8.63 -1.31
C PHE A 164 -4.85 7.93 -2.41
N CYS A 165 -5.50 7.48 -3.48
CA CYS A 165 -4.79 6.91 -4.63
C CYS A 165 -4.28 8.03 -5.55
N LEU A 166 -2.97 8.31 -5.48
CA LEU A 166 -2.33 9.40 -6.22
C LEU A 166 -2.09 9.03 -7.69
N VAL A 167 -1.48 7.88 -7.93
CA VAL A 167 -1.16 7.40 -9.27
C VAL A 167 -1.02 5.88 -9.29
N ILE A 168 -1.41 5.27 -10.40
CA ILE A 168 -1.23 3.84 -10.70
C ILE A 168 -0.62 3.72 -12.09
N PHE A 169 0.36 2.84 -12.27
CA PHE A 169 0.92 2.55 -13.60
C PHE A 169 1.67 1.22 -13.65
N GLY A 170 1.76 0.63 -14.83
CA GLY A 170 2.55 -0.58 -15.05
C GLY A 170 4.05 -0.29 -15.18
N ARG A 171 4.86 -0.65 -14.16
CA ARG A 171 6.34 -0.54 -14.18
C ARG A 171 7.03 -1.18 -12.97
N GLY A 172 8.37 -1.29 -13.05
CA GLY A 172 9.30 -1.38 -11.91
C GLY A 172 10.18 -0.11 -11.71
N ASN A 173 9.80 0.68 -10.69
CA ASN A 173 10.55 1.64 -9.87
C ASN A 173 11.16 2.93 -10.50
N SER A 174 10.86 4.09 -9.88
CA SER A 174 11.83 5.11 -9.43
C SER A 174 11.12 6.25 -8.70
N PHE A 175 11.59 6.59 -7.49
CA PHE A 175 11.09 7.68 -6.64
C PHE A 175 11.82 9.00 -6.91
N LYS A 176 11.12 9.97 -7.49
CA LYS A 176 11.30 11.39 -7.22
C LYS A 176 9.95 12.07 -7.38
N LEU A 177 9.51 12.78 -6.36
CA LEU A 177 8.26 13.51 -6.40
C LEU A 177 8.62 14.98 -6.21
N ASN A 178 8.60 15.73 -7.29
CA ASN A 178 9.00 17.14 -7.27
C ASN A 178 7.85 18.03 -6.82
N LYS A 179 8.19 18.98 -5.94
CA LYS A 179 7.44 20.16 -5.46
C LYS A 179 5.94 20.15 -5.80
N SER A 180 5.15 19.79 -4.80
CA SER A 180 3.74 20.15 -4.72
C SER A 180 3.54 21.14 -3.56
N GLU A 181 2.42 21.86 -3.53
CA GLU A 181 2.02 22.67 -2.37
C GLU A 181 1.72 21.82 -1.12
N ILE A 182 1.68 20.50 -1.27
CA ILE A 182 1.52 19.53 -0.19
C ILE A 182 2.91 19.15 0.33
N THR A 183 3.11 19.29 1.62
CA THR A 183 4.33 18.84 2.30
C THR A 183 4.34 17.32 2.41
N ILE A 184 5.42 16.70 1.94
CA ILE A 184 5.63 15.25 2.04
C ILE A 184 6.62 15.00 3.17
N PHE A 185 6.15 14.38 4.26
CA PHE A 185 6.99 14.10 5.43
C PHE A 185 7.91 12.91 5.21
N GLY A 186 7.52 11.98 4.35
CA GLY A 186 8.32 10.81 4.08
C GLY A 186 7.68 9.83 3.13
N PHE A 187 8.45 8.81 2.83
CA PHE A 187 8.10 7.71 1.95
C PHE A 187 8.25 6.38 2.70
N SER A 188 7.30 5.48 2.48
CA SER A 188 7.38 4.07 2.88
C SER A 188 7.43 3.18 1.66
N SER A 189 8.31 2.17 1.71
CA SER A 189 8.53 1.23 0.61
C SER A 189 8.81 -0.17 1.14
N ASP A 190 8.61 -1.17 0.29
CA ASP A 190 9.09 -2.51 0.52
C ASP A 190 10.63 -2.58 0.42
N ALA A 191 11.17 -3.69 0.86
CA ALA A 191 12.57 -3.96 1.04
C ALA A 191 13.15 -4.76 -0.13
N ASP A 192 12.65 -4.52 -1.34
CA ASP A 192 13.25 -5.03 -2.56
C ASP A 192 14.59 -4.30 -2.82
N PRO A 193 15.60 -4.96 -3.42
CA PRO A 193 16.92 -4.37 -3.60
C PRO A 193 16.92 -3.01 -4.31
N ARG A 194 15.97 -2.76 -5.23
CA ARG A 194 15.89 -1.50 -5.97
C ARG A 194 15.30 -0.39 -5.09
N CYS A 195 14.24 -0.65 -4.33
CA CYS A 195 13.71 0.30 -3.36
C CYS A 195 14.71 0.60 -2.24
N LEU A 196 15.39 -0.42 -1.69
CA LEU A 196 16.47 -0.20 -0.72
C LEU A 196 17.59 0.67 -1.29
N LYS A 197 17.99 0.44 -2.55
CA LYS A 197 18.98 1.31 -3.23
C LYS A 197 18.47 2.74 -3.35
N ALA A 198 17.22 2.94 -3.76
CA ALA A 198 16.61 4.26 -3.88
C ALA A 198 16.55 4.97 -2.51
N MET A 199 16.07 4.30 -1.48
CA MET A 199 16.03 4.82 -0.11
C MET A 199 17.41 5.24 0.36
N ARG A 200 18.44 4.39 0.19
CA ARG A 200 19.81 4.72 0.60
C ARG A 200 20.38 5.96 -0.11
N ILE A 201 20.08 6.10 -1.41
CA ILE A 201 20.51 7.27 -2.20
C ILE A 201 19.78 8.52 -1.71
N GLN A 202 18.45 8.45 -1.55
CA GLN A 202 17.63 9.61 -1.22
C GLN A 202 17.76 10.04 0.25
N SER A 203 18.01 9.09 1.16
CA SER A 203 18.26 9.37 2.56
C SER A 203 19.71 9.83 2.82
N GLY A 204 20.60 9.73 1.83
CA GLY A 204 22.02 10.07 2.00
C GLY A 204 22.78 9.13 2.94
N LEU A 205 22.32 7.89 3.15
CA LEU A 205 22.95 6.93 4.09
C LEU A 205 24.40 6.58 3.73
N LEU A 206 24.82 6.81 2.48
CA LEU A 206 26.16 6.48 1.97
C LEU A 206 26.90 7.67 1.36
N SER A 207 26.39 8.90 1.48
CA SER A 207 27.13 10.05 0.97
C SER A 207 28.37 10.30 1.82
N SER A 208 29.47 10.75 1.21
CA SER A 208 30.68 11.19 1.92
C SER A 208 30.39 12.30 2.96
N THR A 209 29.26 13.01 2.82
CA THR A 209 28.72 13.97 3.79
C THR A 209 28.12 13.33 5.06
N SER A 210 27.93 12.00 5.13
CA SER A 210 27.61 11.31 6.38
C SER A 210 28.72 11.45 7.43
N LEU A 211 29.96 11.73 7.00
CA LEU A 211 31.09 12.07 7.87
C LEU A 211 31.05 13.52 8.40
N GLU A 212 30.29 14.42 7.77
CA GLU A 212 30.06 15.82 8.21
C GLU A 212 29.03 15.90 9.36
N ASN A 213 28.39 14.78 9.69
CA ASN A 213 27.38 14.64 10.75
C ASN A 213 28.02 14.52 12.15
N LYS A 214 29.23 15.05 12.37
CA LYS A 214 29.93 14.99 13.66
C LYS A 214 29.25 15.86 14.72
N ASP A 215 28.65 16.98 14.31
CA ASP A 215 28.09 17.98 15.22
C ASP A 215 26.56 17.85 15.44
N SER A 216 25.92 16.82 14.86
CA SER A 216 24.49 16.60 15.04
C SER A 216 24.19 15.89 16.36
N PRO A 217 23.29 16.43 17.22
CA PRO A 217 22.87 15.75 18.45
C PRO A 217 22.14 14.43 18.18
N TYR A 218 21.70 14.21 16.94
CA TYR A 218 20.97 13.03 16.52
C TYR A 218 21.87 11.89 16.02
N ARG A 219 23.20 12.09 15.99
CA ARG A 219 24.19 11.10 15.53
C ARG A 219 24.08 9.72 16.20
N PRO A 220 23.81 9.57 17.51
CA PRO A 220 23.65 8.24 18.11
C PRO A 220 22.48 7.45 17.53
N TYR A 221 21.47 8.15 17.00
CA TYR A 221 20.22 7.56 16.53
C TYR A 221 20.11 7.51 15.01
N PHE A 222 20.81 8.38 14.27
CA PHE A 222 20.71 8.50 12.82
C PHE A 222 22.09 8.42 12.15
N GLN A 223 22.23 7.46 11.23
CA GLN A 223 23.44 7.27 10.42
C GLN A 223 23.48 8.15 9.16
N CYS A 224 22.39 8.85 8.84
CA CYS A 224 22.30 9.83 7.75
C CYS A 224 22.16 11.26 8.26
N LYS A 225 22.41 12.26 7.41
CA LYS A 225 22.15 13.66 7.73
C LYS A 225 20.65 13.82 8.00
N TYR A 226 20.30 14.12 9.25
CA TYR A 226 18.93 14.38 9.63
C TYR A 226 18.60 15.85 9.36
N ASP A 227 17.55 16.09 8.57
CA ASP A 227 17.00 17.40 8.28
C ASP A 227 15.48 17.31 8.40
N ILE A 228 14.90 18.10 9.31
CA ILE A 228 13.46 18.13 9.58
C ILE A 228 12.64 18.62 8.37
N HIS A 229 13.29 19.32 7.44
CA HIS A 229 12.67 19.80 6.21
C HIS A 229 12.77 18.80 5.06
N SER A 230 13.54 17.73 5.25
CA SER A 230 13.73 16.67 4.25
C SER A 230 12.81 15.47 4.54
N PRO A 231 12.24 14.83 3.49
CA PRO A 231 11.43 13.63 3.68
C PRO A 231 12.24 12.48 4.30
N VAL A 232 11.65 11.76 5.26
CA VAL A 232 12.23 10.53 5.81
C VAL A 232 11.87 9.33 4.94
N TYR A 233 12.76 8.34 4.87
CA TYR A 233 12.53 7.11 4.10
C TYR A 233 12.48 5.92 5.07
N ILE A 234 11.34 5.26 5.14
CA ILE A 234 11.06 4.20 6.12
C ILE A 234 10.73 2.90 5.37
N GLN A 235 11.37 1.82 5.76
CA GLN A 235 11.01 0.50 5.25
C GLN A 235 9.74 0.00 5.95
N ASP A 236 8.87 -0.71 5.23
CA ASP A 236 7.70 -1.35 5.84
C ASP A 236 8.10 -2.31 6.98
N ALA A 237 7.63 -2.00 8.19
CA ALA A 237 7.89 -2.77 9.40
C ALA A 237 7.30 -4.19 9.35
N VAL A 238 6.17 -4.38 8.65
CA VAL A 238 5.56 -5.71 8.46
C VAL A 238 6.53 -6.62 7.70
N HIS A 239 7.15 -6.09 6.64
CA HIS A 239 8.15 -6.81 5.85
C HIS A 239 9.47 -7.04 6.61
N ILE A 240 9.86 -6.13 7.52
CA ILE A 240 10.99 -6.36 8.43
C ILE A 240 10.69 -7.57 9.34
N GLY A 241 9.52 -7.60 9.96
CA GLY A 241 9.11 -8.71 10.84
C GLY A 241 9.11 -10.05 10.12
N THR A 242 8.55 -10.13 8.90
CA THR A 242 8.49 -11.39 8.14
C THR A 242 9.87 -11.88 7.73
N LYS A 243 10.80 -10.98 7.40
CA LYS A 243 12.21 -11.33 7.17
C LYS A 243 12.89 -11.84 8.44
N MET A 244 12.65 -11.22 9.59
CA MET A 244 13.20 -11.67 10.88
C MET A 244 12.69 -13.08 11.24
N LYS A 245 11.38 -13.32 11.15
CA LYS A 245 10.78 -14.65 11.32
C LYS A 245 11.39 -15.66 10.35
N THR A 246 11.47 -15.32 9.07
CA THR A 246 12.04 -16.22 8.05
C THR A 246 13.49 -16.59 8.35
N ARG A 247 14.30 -15.65 8.88
CA ARG A 247 15.65 -15.94 9.34
C ARG A 247 15.67 -16.84 10.58
N LEU A 248 14.84 -16.55 11.59
CA LEU A 248 14.73 -17.35 12.81
C LEU A 248 14.38 -18.81 12.51
N LEU A 249 13.52 -19.06 11.52
CA LEU A 249 13.06 -20.39 11.16
C LEU A 249 13.98 -21.13 10.18
N LYS A 250 15.09 -20.52 9.73
CA LYS A 250 15.98 -21.13 8.75
C LYS A 250 17.02 -22.01 9.48
N PRO A 251 17.06 -23.34 9.24
CA PRO A 251 17.87 -24.27 10.05
C PRO A 251 19.37 -23.96 10.12
N ASN A 252 19.92 -23.32 9.10
CA ASN A 252 21.36 -23.04 8.98
C ASN A 252 21.70 -21.57 9.27
N VAL A 253 20.78 -20.79 9.85
CA VAL A 253 21.03 -19.40 10.21
C VAL A 253 21.10 -19.30 11.73
N VAL A 254 22.29 -18.93 12.21
CA VAL A 254 22.49 -18.55 13.60
C VAL A 254 22.29 -17.04 13.71
N LEU A 255 21.49 -16.61 14.69
CA LEU A 255 21.22 -15.22 14.97
C LEU A 255 21.91 -14.82 16.28
N PRO A 256 23.15 -14.29 16.22
CA PRO A 256 23.83 -13.81 17.42
C PRO A 256 23.20 -12.50 17.91
N MET A 257 22.91 -12.43 19.21
CA MET A 257 22.47 -11.23 19.92
C MET A 257 23.44 -10.99 21.09
N GLY A 258 24.44 -10.15 20.86
CA GLY A 258 25.57 -9.99 21.78
C GLY A 258 26.31 -11.32 21.98
N ARG A 259 26.35 -11.81 23.22
CA ARG A 259 26.96 -13.10 23.60
C ARG A 259 26.01 -14.30 23.53
N PHE A 260 24.75 -14.07 23.15
CA PHE A 260 23.71 -15.09 23.13
C PHE A 260 23.29 -15.44 21.70
N PHE A 261 22.58 -16.57 21.56
CA PHE A 261 22.10 -17.05 20.27
C PHE A 261 20.59 -17.25 20.30
N VAL A 262 19.89 -16.67 19.33
CA VAL A 262 18.45 -16.85 19.16
C VAL A 262 18.21 -18.14 18.38
N SER A 263 17.39 -19.04 18.93
CA SER A 263 16.92 -20.26 18.27
C SER A 263 15.41 -20.39 18.36
N LYS A 264 14.78 -20.95 17.32
CA LYS A 264 13.36 -21.32 17.35
C LYS A 264 13.04 -22.35 18.44
N ASP A 265 14.03 -23.14 18.87
CA ASP A 265 13.85 -24.23 19.84
C ASP A 265 13.36 -23.71 21.19
N PHE A 266 13.72 -22.48 21.57
CA PHE A 266 13.19 -21.83 22.77
C PHE A 266 11.69 -21.57 22.67
N ILE A 267 11.20 -21.20 21.49
CA ILE A 267 9.76 -21.00 21.24
C ILE A 267 9.04 -22.35 21.17
N GLU A 268 9.67 -23.39 20.58
CA GLU A 268 9.14 -24.76 20.61
C GLU A 268 9.00 -25.26 22.05
N LYS A 269 10.02 -25.05 22.89
CA LYS A 269 10.02 -25.42 24.31
C LYS A 269 8.96 -24.65 25.10
N LEU A 270 8.77 -23.35 24.82
CA LEU A 270 7.71 -22.56 25.43
C LEU A 270 6.32 -23.14 25.10
N ILE A 271 6.06 -23.44 23.83
CA ILE A 271 4.78 -24.02 23.39
C ILE A 271 4.52 -25.39 24.01
N GLN A 272 5.58 -26.16 24.29
CA GLN A 272 5.46 -27.48 24.91
C GLN A 272 5.33 -27.43 26.44
N THR A 273 5.96 -26.45 27.08
CA THR A 273 6.00 -26.32 28.54
C THR A 273 4.73 -25.66 29.09
N TYR A 274 4.26 -24.59 28.45
CA TYR A 274 3.16 -23.76 28.97
C TYR A 274 1.84 -24.04 28.24
N PRO A 275 0.69 -23.90 28.91
CA PRO A 275 -0.60 -24.10 28.28
C PRO A 275 -0.92 -22.95 27.30
N LYS A 276 -1.58 -23.31 26.20
CA LYS A 276 -1.89 -22.42 25.06
C LYS A 276 -2.61 -21.13 25.44
N ASN A 277 -3.42 -21.13 26.49
CA ASN A 277 -4.15 -19.93 26.94
C ASN A 277 -3.26 -18.86 27.58
N GLN A 278 -1.98 -19.15 27.85
CA GLN A 278 -1.02 -18.17 28.36
C GLN A 278 -0.24 -17.48 27.24
N HIS A 279 0.18 -18.24 26.22
CA HIS A 279 1.05 -17.74 25.15
C HIS A 279 0.35 -17.57 23.78
N PHE A 280 -0.80 -18.22 23.54
CA PHE A 280 -1.60 -18.15 22.31
C PHE A 280 -0.88 -18.55 21.00
N LEU A 281 0.28 -19.19 21.11
CA LEU A 281 1.06 -19.68 19.96
C LEU A 281 0.61 -21.06 19.50
N TYR A 282 0.82 -21.33 18.21
CA TYR A 282 0.62 -22.63 17.58
C TYR A 282 1.94 -23.11 17.00
N MET A 283 2.19 -24.42 17.02
CA MET A 283 3.40 -24.99 16.41
C MET A 283 3.49 -24.70 14.90
N THR A 284 2.35 -24.48 14.23
CA THR A 284 2.29 -24.07 12.83
C THR A 284 2.91 -22.69 12.57
N TYR A 285 3.01 -21.81 13.58
CA TYR A 285 3.67 -20.50 13.44
C TYR A 285 5.18 -20.62 13.23
N LEU A 286 5.77 -21.77 13.59
CA LEU A 286 7.18 -22.08 13.41
C LEU A 286 7.46 -22.83 12.09
N LYS A 287 6.45 -23.00 11.23
CA LYS A 287 6.64 -23.56 9.89
C LYS A 287 7.08 -22.47 8.91
N SER A 288 8.20 -22.70 8.23
CA SER A 288 8.79 -21.78 7.25
C SER A 288 8.07 -21.69 5.90
N GLN A 289 7.04 -22.52 5.69
CA GLN A 289 6.26 -22.59 4.45
C GLN A 289 5.45 -21.30 4.22
N ASP A 290 4.90 -20.72 5.29
CA ASP A 290 4.09 -19.51 5.23
C ASP A 290 4.93 -18.28 5.62
N LYS A 291 5.55 -17.70 4.59
CA LYS A 291 6.42 -16.51 4.71
C LYS A 291 5.64 -15.22 4.91
N MET A 292 4.34 -15.20 4.61
CA MET A 292 3.50 -13.99 4.68
C MET A 292 2.62 -13.95 5.94
N ASN A 293 2.69 -14.96 6.80
CA ASN A 293 1.97 -14.98 8.06
C ASN A 293 2.55 -13.98 9.07
N PHE A 294 2.07 -12.75 8.97
CA PHE A 294 2.37 -11.65 9.89
C PHE A 294 1.76 -11.87 11.28
N GLN A 295 0.58 -12.49 11.36
CA GLN A 295 -0.07 -12.81 12.63
C GLN A 295 0.83 -13.66 13.54
N ALA A 296 1.60 -14.59 12.97
CA ALA A 296 2.58 -15.36 13.72
C ALA A 296 3.63 -14.47 14.39
N ILE A 297 4.10 -13.42 13.71
CA ILE A 297 5.09 -12.48 14.26
C ILE A 297 4.46 -11.72 15.42
N ASP A 298 3.32 -11.09 15.19
CA ASP A 298 2.58 -10.33 16.20
C ASP A 298 2.34 -11.14 17.48
N LYS A 299 1.99 -12.42 17.33
CA LYS A 299 1.84 -13.34 18.47
C LYS A 299 3.16 -13.75 19.09
N MET A 300 4.19 -14.04 18.31
CA MET A 300 5.51 -14.44 18.82
C MET A 300 6.22 -13.32 19.57
N THR A 301 5.95 -12.06 19.22
CA THR A 301 6.53 -10.88 19.87
C THR A 301 5.61 -10.26 20.93
N ALA A 302 4.52 -10.94 21.29
CA ALA A 302 3.59 -10.43 22.30
C ALA A 302 4.23 -10.48 23.70
N ASN A 303 3.92 -9.50 24.55
CA ASN A 303 4.49 -9.40 25.91
C ASN A 303 4.34 -10.69 26.70
N CYS A 304 3.18 -11.36 26.65
CA CYS A 304 2.98 -12.61 27.38
C CYS A 304 3.91 -13.75 26.92
N VAL A 305 4.37 -13.74 25.67
CA VAL A 305 5.38 -14.70 25.19
C VAL A 305 6.75 -14.29 25.71
N THR A 306 7.09 -13.00 25.66
CA THR A 306 8.35 -12.47 26.19
C THR A 306 8.51 -12.77 27.68
N ASP A 307 7.45 -12.56 28.47
CA ASP A 307 7.44 -12.81 29.92
C ASP A 307 7.69 -14.30 30.23
N LEU A 308 7.04 -15.21 29.49
CA LEU A 308 7.24 -16.65 29.63
C LEU A 308 8.61 -17.12 29.14
N LEU A 309 9.20 -16.46 28.15
CA LEU A 309 10.57 -16.75 27.73
C LEU A 309 11.55 -16.43 28.87
N GLN A 310 11.36 -15.36 29.63
CA GLN A 310 12.26 -15.02 30.76
C GLN A 310 12.36 -16.14 31.81
N GLU A 311 11.33 -16.97 31.95
CA GLU A 311 11.33 -18.13 32.85
C GLU A 311 12.11 -19.34 32.29
N LEU A 312 12.43 -19.35 30.99
CA LEU A 312 13.17 -20.42 30.32
C LEU A 312 14.67 -20.11 30.27
N PRO A 313 15.53 -20.93 30.93
CA PRO A 313 16.98 -20.75 30.89
C PRO A 313 17.53 -20.80 29.46
N GLY A 314 18.46 -19.88 29.13
CA GLY A 314 19.12 -19.83 27.83
C GLY A 314 18.38 -19.02 26.76
N SER A 315 17.19 -18.51 27.05
CA SER A 315 16.37 -17.73 26.11
C SER A 315 16.62 -16.22 26.15
N GLU A 316 17.67 -15.78 26.87
CA GLU A 316 17.97 -14.36 27.14
C GLU A 316 18.06 -13.54 25.85
N ALA A 317 18.50 -14.17 24.76
CA ALA A 317 18.61 -13.57 23.43
C ALA A 317 17.30 -12.95 22.88
N PHE A 318 16.12 -13.33 23.42
CA PHE A 318 14.82 -12.83 22.95
C PHE A 318 14.35 -11.53 23.61
N PHE A 319 14.92 -11.15 24.75
CA PHE A 319 14.47 -10.01 25.55
C PHE A 319 15.61 -9.10 26.03
N LEU A 320 16.78 -9.19 25.39
CA LEU A 320 17.88 -8.27 25.65
C LEU A 320 17.48 -6.84 25.23
N ASP A 321 17.41 -5.96 26.22
CA ASP A 321 17.31 -4.53 25.97
C ASP A 321 18.68 -4.02 25.53
N ILE A 322 18.77 -3.45 24.33
CA ILE A 322 20.03 -2.92 23.76
C ILE A 322 20.31 -1.51 24.32
N GLY A 323 20.02 -1.30 25.61
CA GLY A 323 20.00 0.00 26.28
C GLY A 323 21.14 0.23 27.27
N GLU A 324 21.85 -0.82 27.71
CA GLU A 324 22.95 -0.67 28.68
C GLU A 324 24.23 -1.31 28.14
N SER A 325 24.87 -0.60 27.20
CA SER A 325 26.30 -0.75 26.96
C SER A 325 26.97 0.51 27.50
N GLY A 326 27.52 0.41 28.71
CA GLY A 326 28.40 1.43 29.29
C GLY A 326 29.71 1.58 28.52
#